data_AF-A0A7K4N3N6-F1
#
_entry.id   AF-A0A7K4N3N6-F1
#
_cell.length_a   1.000
_cell.length_b   1.000
_cell.length_c   1.000
_cell.angle_alpha   90.00
_cell.angle_beta   90.00
_cell.angle_gamma   90.00
#
_symmetry.space_group_name_H-M   'P 1'
#
loop_
_entity.id
_entity.type
_entity.pdbx_description
1 polymer ?
#
loop_
_entity_poly.entity_id
_entity_poly.type
_entity_poly.pdbx_seq_one_letter_code
_entity_poly.pdbx_strand_id
1 'polypeptide(L)'
;MDPDEKRVRQEDCNEDTLGIGILTLTNKRVAFDKKHDRVMDFSGSIGETILDVPLENVTKVWKKGLLMKKVCFTAKTNDGEKTYKFGVFSNGSWRKTFEKTLENFHGKKPDEK
;
A
#
# COMPACT_ATOMS: atom_id res chain seq x y z
N MET A 1 -16.83 0.20 -0.87
CA MET A 1 -15.90 1.29 -1.20
C MET A 1 -16.68 2.58 -1.17
N ASP A 2 -16.11 3.60 -0.56
CA ASP A 2 -16.60 4.98 -0.69
C ASP A 2 -16.72 5.32 -2.19
N PRO A 3 -17.85 5.91 -2.66
CA PRO A 3 -18.10 6.12 -4.08
C PRO A 3 -17.04 7.00 -4.79
N ASP A 4 -16.32 7.82 -4.03
CA ASP A 4 -15.23 8.65 -4.56
C ASP A 4 -13.85 7.99 -4.47
N GLU A 5 -13.78 6.79 -3.90
CA GLU A 5 -12.56 6.01 -3.83
C GLU A 5 -12.30 5.28 -5.15
N LYS A 6 -11.18 5.61 -5.80
CA LYS A 6 -10.73 5.04 -7.06
C LYS A 6 -9.40 4.34 -6.87
N ARG A 7 -9.31 3.08 -7.33
CA ARG A 7 -8.07 2.32 -7.39
C ARG A 7 -7.10 2.99 -8.35
N VAL A 8 -5.93 3.38 -7.84
CA VAL A 8 -4.82 3.93 -8.64
C VAL A 8 -3.92 2.82 -9.13
N ARG A 9 -3.59 1.87 -8.25
CA ARG A 9 -2.70 0.75 -8.57
C ARG A 9 -2.95 -0.42 -7.65
N GLN A 10 -2.69 -1.63 -8.15
CA GLN A 10 -2.76 -2.85 -7.37
C GLN A 10 -1.75 -3.86 -7.92
N GLU A 11 -1.12 -4.63 -7.04
CA GLU A 11 -0.16 -5.68 -7.43
C GLU A 11 -0.11 -6.78 -6.36
N ASP A 12 0.01 -8.02 -6.81
CA ASP A 12 0.40 -9.14 -5.96
C ASP A 12 1.84 -8.95 -5.48
N CYS A 13 2.06 -8.99 -4.17
CA CYS A 13 3.37 -8.73 -3.59
C CYS A 13 3.60 -9.55 -2.32
N ASN A 14 4.83 -9.50 -1.82
CA ASN A 14 5.19 -10.01 -0.50
C ASN A 14 5.59 -8.84 0.40
N GLU A 15 4.95 -8.72 1.56
CA GLU A 15 5.38 -7.80 2.62
C GLU A 15 6.34 -8.54 3.56
N ASP A 16 7.43 -7.88 3.94
CA ASP A 16 8.56 -8.47 4.68
C ASP A 16 8.15 -9.20 5.98
N THR A 17 7.09 -8.75 6.65
CA THR A 17 6.58 -9.29 7.92
C THR A 17 5.21 -9.93 7.79
N LEU A 18 4.35 -9.41 6.91
CA LEU A 18 2.96 -9.82 6.81
C LEU A 18 2.76 -10.99 5.83
N GLY A 19 3.73 -11.25 4.94
CA GLY A 19 3.70 -12.35 3.98
C GLY A 19 3.10 -11.97 2.63
N ILE A 20 2.57 -12.95 1.92
CA ILE A 20 2.04 -12.78 0.55
C ILE A 20 0.65 -12.15 0.61
N GLY A 21 0.40 -11.20 -0.29
CA GLY A 21 -0.89 -10.53 -0.38
C GLY A 21 -0.99 -9.61 -1.59
N ILE A 22 -1.98 -8.73 -1.55
CA ILE A 22 -2.27 -7.76 -2.61
C ILE A 22 -2.12 -6.37 -2.02
N LEU A 23 -1.14 -5.60 -2.51
CA LEU A 23 -1.00 -4.18 -2.19
C LEU A 23 -1.88 -3.37 -3.12
N THR A 24 -2.77 -2.56 -2.54
CA THR A 24 -3.68 -1.69 -3.26
C THR A 24 -3.43 -0.24 -2.85
N LEU A 25 -3.18 0.63 -3.84
CA LEU A 25 -3.15 2.08 -3.66
C LEU A 25 -4.40 2.68 -4.31
N THR A 26 -5.16 3.45 -3.54
CA THR A 26 -6.29 4.23 -4.01
C THR A 26 -5.96 5.71 -3.93
N ASN A 27 -6.87 6.57 -4.39
CA ASN A 27 -6.78 8.01 -4.19
C ASN A 27 -7.06 8.46 -2.74
N LYS A 28 -7.38 7.55 -1.82
CA LYS A 28 -7.70 7.85 -0.41
C LYS A 28 -6.84 7.08 0.60
N ARG A 29 -6.42 5.85 0.29
CA ARG A 29 -5.65 5.01 1.22
C ARG A 29 -4.68 4.07 0.49
N VAL A 30 -3.74 3.53 1.25
CA VAL A 30 -3.00 2.32 0.89
C VAL A 30 -3.51 1.17 1.76
N ALA A 31 -3.83 0.05 1.12
CA ALA A 31 -4.35 -1.13 1.77
C ALA A 31 -3.56 -2.37 1.38
N PHE A 32 -3.52 -3.35 2.29
CA PHE A 32 -2.93 -4.66 2.01
C PHE A 32 -3.86 -5.77 2.47
N ASP A 33 -4.27 -6.59 1.50
CA ASP A 33 -5.08 -7.77 1.73
C ASP A 33 -4.16 -8.99 1.76
N LYS A 34 -4.04 -9.63 2.93
CA LYS A 34 -3.22 -10.83 3.07
C LYS A 34 -3.91 -11.98 2.38
N LYS A 35 -3.20 -12.71 1.52
CA LYS A 35 -3.74 -13.98 0.99
C LYS A 35 -3.64 -15.03 2.08
N HIS A 36 -4.71 -15.80 2.29
CA HIS A 36 -4.65 -16.94 3.20
C HIS A 36 -3.90 -18.07 2.52
N ASP A 37 -2.89 -18.60 3.22
CA ASP A 37 -2.28 -19.88 2.88
C ASP A 37 -3.27 -20.99 3.31
N ARG A 38 -4.27 -21.32 2.49
CA ARG A 38 -4.93 -22.62 2.65
C ARG A 38 -4.04 -23.69 2.03
N VAL A 39 -3.16 -24.25 2.85
CA VAL A 39 -2.25 -25.35 2.50
C VAL A 39 -3.00 -26.68 2.24
N MET A 40 -4.34 -26.68 2.15
CA MET A 40 -5.13 -27.92 2.05
C MET A 40 -6.05 -28.02 0.81
N ASP A 41 -6.41 -26.93 0.13
CA ASP A 41 -7.47 -27.00 -0.90
C ASP A 41 -7.25 -26.20 -2.21
N PHE A 42 -6.10 -25.55 -2.42
CA PHE A 42 -5.77 -24.84 -3.68
C PHE A 42 -6.87 -23.89 -4.22
N SER A 43 -7.78 -23.41 -3.37
CA SER A 43 -8.80 -22.42 -3.73
C SER A 43 -8.62 -21.17 -2.87
N GLY A 44 -7.71 -20.28 -3.25
CA GLY A 44 -7.46 -19.04 -2.52
C GLY A 44 -8.53 -17.99 -2.78
N SER A 45 -9.35 -17.67 -1.78
CA SER A 45 -10.20 -16.48 -1.76
C SER A 45 -9.38 -15.24 -1.39
N ILE A 46 -9.77 -14.05 -1.89
CA ILE A 46 -9.23 -12.75 -1.44
C ILE A 46 -9.34 -12.70 0.09
N GLY A 47 -8.22 -12.54 0.79
CA GLY A 47 -8.17 -12.68 2.25
C GLY A 47 -8.42 -11.37 3.02
N GLU A 48 -8.05 -11.38 4.30
CA GLU A 48 -8.32 -10.31 5.28
C GLU A 48 -7.51 -9.03 4.96
N THR A 49 -8.16 -7.87 4.99
CA THR A 49 -7.48 -6.57 4.96
C THR A 49 -6.78 -6.35 6.29
N ILE A 50 -5.47 -6.51 6.33
CA ILE A 50 -4.65 -6.40 7.55
C ILE A 50 -3.87 -5.09 7.62
N LEU A 51 -3.91 -4.29 6.56
CA LEU A 51 -3.41 -2.92 6.53
C LEU A 51 -4.43 -2.07 5.82
N ASP A 52 -4.84 -1.00 6.49
CA ASP A 52 -5.70 0.04 5.93
C ASP A 52 -5.20 1.39 6.43
N VAL A 53 -4.45 2.11 5.60
CA VAL A 53 -3.75 3.35 5.97
C VAL A 53 -4.22 4.49 5.08
N PRO A 54 -4.99 5.46 5.63
CA PRO A 54 -5.32 6.69 4.93
C PRO A 54 -4.08 7.42 4.42
N LEU A 55 -4.14 8.04 3.24
CA LEU A 55 -2.99 8.73 2.65
C LEU A 55 -2.47 9.88 3.52
N GLU A 56 -3.34 10.53 4.30
CA GLU A 56 -2.97 11.56 5.27
C GLU A 56 -2.02 11.06 6.38
N ASN A 57 -2.04 9.76 6.66
CA ASN A 57 -1.19 9.16 7.67
C ASN A 57 0.14 8.67 7.11
N VAL A 58 0.33 8.66 5.78
CA VAL A 58 1.59 8.29 5.14
C VAL A 58 2.59 9.45 5.24
N THR A 59 3.68 9.23 5.97
CA THR A 59 4.69 10.27 6.24
C THR A 59 5.89 10.21 5.30
N LYS A 60 6.15 9.04 4.69
CA LYS A 60 7.32 8.85 3.82
C LYS A 60 7.10 7.70 2.85
N VAL A 61 7.58 7.85 1.61
CA VAL A 61 7.63 6.79 0.61
C VAL A 61 9.01 6.72 -0.03
N TRP A 62 9.55 5.52 -0.23
CA TRP A 62 10.84 5.31 -0.89
C TRP A 62 10.92 3.93 -1.53
N LYS A 63 12.02 3.65 -2.23
CA LYS A 63 12.31 2.34 -2.82
C LYS A 63 13.55 1.73 -2.17
N LYS A 64 13.60 0.40 -2.07
CA LYS A 64 14.78 -0.36 -1.65
C LYS A 64 15.14 -1.42 -2.70
N GLY A 65 16.44 -1.65 -2.88
CA GLY A 65 16.99 -2.75 -3.67
C GLY A 65 16.98 -2.54 -5.20
N LEU A 66 17.97 -3.13 -5.87
CA LEU A 66 18.03 -3.27 -7.33
C LEU A 66 17.49 -4.63 -7.81
N LEU A 67 17.85 -5.70 -7.08
CA LEU A 67 17.47 -7.10 -7.36
C LEU A 67 16.18 -7.48 -6.63
N MET A 68 16.17 -7.40 -5.30
CA MET A 68 14.94 -7.49 -4.49
C MET A 68 14.28 -6.11 -4.41
N LYS A 69 13.53 -5.76 -5.46
CA LYS A 69 12.87 -4.47 -5.61
C LYS A 69 11.73 -4.33 -4.63
N LYS A 70 11.79 -3.31 -3.78
CA LYS A 70 10.74 -3.00 -2.80
C LYS A 70 10.25 -1.57 -2.91
N VAL A 71 8.95 -1.37 -2.76
CA VAL A 71 8.36 -0.08 -2.40
C VAL A 71 8.12 -0.08 -0.89
N CYS A 72 8.51 1.00 -0.23
CA CYS A 72 8.46 1.12 1.22
C CYS A 72 7.70 2.40 1.58
N PHE A 73 6.94 2.36 2.66
CA PHE A 73 6.37 3.57 3.24
C PHE A 73 6.33 3.53 4.76
N THR A 74 6.35 4.70 5.38
CA THR A 74 6.12 4.90 6.80
C THR A 74 4.77 5.57 6.98
N ALA A 75 4.01 5.13 7.97
CA ALA A 75 2.74 5.73 8.31
C ALA A 75 2.53 5.85 9.82
N LYS A 76 1.77 6.86 10.22
CA LYS A 76 1.25 7.00 11.58
C LYS A 76 0.15 5.97 11.80
N THR A 77 0.24 5.24 12.91
CA THR A 77 -0.72 4.26 13.38
C THR A 77 -1.05 4.53 14.84
N ASN A 78 -2.06 3.86 15.39
CA ASN A 78 -2.40 3.98 16.81
C ASN A 78 -1.25 3.58 17.74
N ASP A 79 -0.35 2.71 17.28
CA ASP A 79 0.82 2.22 18.02
C ASP A 79 2.10 3.03 17.72
N GLY A 80 1.97 4.19 17.06
CA GLY A 80 3.08 5.04 16.63
C GLY A 80 3.39 4.92 15.14
N GLU A 81 4.62 5.28 14.72
CA GLU A 81 5.04 5.19 13.32
C GLU A 81 5.52 3.79 12.96
N LYS A 82 4.93 3.22 11.90
CA LYS A 82 5.30 1.90 11.38
C LYS A 82 5.75 1.99 9.94
N THR A 83 6.75 1.18 9.59
CA THR A 83 7.29 1.08 8.23
C THR A 83 6.95 -0.27 7.63
N TYR A 84 6.45 -0.24 6.40
CA TYR A 84 6.06 -1.42 5.62
C TYR A 84 6.91 -1.51 4.35
N LYS A 85 7.24 -2.72 3.92
CA LYS A 85 8.15 -2.97 2.79
C LYS A 85 7.59 -4.08 1.91
N PHE A 86 7.19 -3.71 0.70
CA PHE A 86 6.53 -4.63 -0.24
C PHE A 86 7.46 -4.94 -1.41
N GLY A 87 7.76 -6.22 -1.61
CA GLY A 87 8.43 -6.74 -2.79
C GLY A 87 7.54 -6.63 -4.02
N VAL A 88 7.93 -5.80 -4.97
CA VAL A 88 7.14 -5.44 -6.16
C VAL A 88 7.98 -5.58 -7.44
N PHE A 89 7.31 -5.80 -8.57
CA PHE A 89 7.96 -5.99 -9.87
C PHE A 89 8.78 -4.76 -10.30
N SER A 90 8.24 -3.55 -10.10
CA SER A 90 8.89 -2.29 -10.45
C SER A 90 8.80 -1.27 -9.32
N ASN A 91 9.77 -1.28 -8.41
CA ASN A 91 9.83 -0.35 -7.28
C ASN A 91 9.90 1.13 -7.70
N GLY A 92 10.54 1.45 -8.83
CA GLY A 92 10.62 2.81 -9.35
C GLY A 92 9.27 3.32 -9.85
N SER A 93 8.52 2.48 -10.57
CA SER A 93 7.18 2.82 -11.05
C SER A 93 6.21 2.96 -9.87
N TRP A 94 6.24 2.01 -8.92
CA TRP A 94 5.44 2.08 -7.70
C TRP A 94 5.67 3.35 -6.90
N ARG A 95 6.93 3.66 -6.60
CA ARG A 95 7.29 4.88 -5.86
C ARG A 95 6.74 6.12 -6.55
N LYS A 96 6.98 6.28 -7.86
CA LYS A 96 6.49 7.44 -8.62
C LYS A 96 4.96 7.55 -8.61
N THR A 97 4.25 6.43 -8.78
CA THR A 97 2.78 6.42 -8.69
C THR A 97 2.31 6.81 -7.30
N PHE A 98 2.95 6.31 -6.26
CA PHE A 98 2.60 6.59 -4.87
C PHE A 98 2.83 8.06 -4.52
N GLU A 99 4.03 8.59 -4.79
CA GLU A 99 4.36 10.01 -4.57
C GLU A 99 3.38 10.94 -5.30
N LYS A 100 3.11 10.69 -6.59
CA LYS A 100 2.12 11.46 -7.36
C LYS A 100 0.71 11.38 -6.76
N THR A 101 0.35 10.24 -6.18
CA THR A 101 -0.96 10.07 -5.52
C THR A 101 -1.05 10.90 -4.25
N LEU A 102 0.03 10.94 -3.45
CA LEU A 102 0.13 11.80 -2.27
C LEU A 102 0.09 13.29 -2.63
N GLU A 103 0.84 13.69 -3.66
CA GLU A 103 0.82 15.07 -4.18
C GLU A 103 -0.59 15.51 -4.58
N ASN A 104 -1.29 14.67 -5.36
CA ASN A 104 -2.67 14.94 -5.77
C ASN A 104 -3.65 14.94 -4.59
N PHE A 105 -3.42 14.09 -3.58
CA PHE A 105 -4.24 14.04 -2.38
C PHE A 105 -4.09 15.33 -1.56
N HIS A 106 -2.86 15.83 -1.41
CA HIS A 106 -2.60 17.10 -0.72
C HIS A 106 -3.10 18.32 -1.50
N GLY A 107 -2.91 18.35 -2.82
CA GLY A 107 -3.40 19.45 -3.68
C GLY A 107 -4.92 19.48 -3.84
N LYS A 108 -5.64 18.43 -3.42
CA LYS A 108 -7.11 18.37 -3.39
C LYS A 108 -7.73 18.71 -2.05
N LYS A 109 -6.94 18.90 -0.98
CA LYS A 109 -7.48 19.47 0.25
C LYS A 109 -7.88 20.90 -0.09
N PRO A 110 -9.18 21.28 -0.07
CA PRO A 110 -9.51 22.69 -0.08
C PRO A 110 -8.81 23.30 1.12
N ASP A 111 -8.12 24.42 0.92
CA ASP A 111 -7.51 25.17 2.01
C ASP A 111 -8.52 25.27 3.16
N GLU A 112 -8.30 24.52 4.24
CA GLU A 112 -8.98 24.77 5.51
C GLU A 112 -8.44 26.12 5.99
N LYS A 113 -9.17 27.16 5.59
CA LYS A 113 -9.02 28.53 6.05
C LYS A 113 -9.58 28.67 7.46
#